data_AF-A0A2G2CYJ8-F1
#
_entry.id   AF-A0A2G2CYJ8-F1
#
_cell.length_a   1.000
_cell.length_b   1.000
_cell.length_c   1.000
_cell.angle_alpha   90.00
_cell.angle_beta   90.00
_cell.angle_gamma   90.00
#
_symmetry.space_group_name_H-M   'P 1'
#
loop_
_entity.id
_entity.type
_entity.pdbx_description
1 polymer ?
#
loop_
_entity_poly.entity_id
_entity_poly.type
_entity_poly.pdbx_seq_one_letter_code
_entity_poly.pdbx_strand_id
1 'polypeptide(L)'
;MSASRSEKLARLVRVQRQIERMAEHELSLTLSAQAEVDATQDALVHAVGSFNPIHAAMSHQYAQRFQRLSAKSQLLSGAIKVQEGRRKTEKTKADRLAEQADMAAEAEDRLATDESLFDLLDSTLKGSGPY
;
A
#
# COMPACT_ATOMS: atom_id res chain seq x y z
N MET A 1 21.47 23.99 -8.84
CA MET A 1 20.62 24.21 -7.65
C MET A 1 20.35 22.85 -7.03
N SER A 2 20.87 22.54 -5.83
CA SER A 2 20.51 21.29 -5.15
C SER A 2 19.06 21.38 -4.68
N ALA A 3 18.22 20.41 -5.03
CA ALA A 3 16.84 20.33 -4.53
C ALA A 3 16.77 20.48 -3.01
N SER A 4 15.77 21.22 -2.53
CA SER A 4 15.55 21.46 -1.09
C SER A 4 15.26 20.15 -0.35
N ARG A 5 15.32 20.18 0.98
CA ARG A 5 15.12 18.98 1.78
C ARG A 5 13.66 18.52 1.66
N SER A 6 12.71 19.44 1.73
CA SER A 6 11.28 19.16 1.55
C SER A 6 11.01 18.51 0.18
N GLU A 7 11.62 19.02 -0.89
CA GLU A 7 11.44 18.50 -2.25
C GLU A 7 11.96 17.07 -2.41
N LYS A 8 13.10 16.75 -1.78
CA LYS A 8 13.64 15.38 -1.74
C LYS A 8 12.73 14.44 -0.97
N LEU A 9 12.23 14.87 0.19
CA LEU A 9 11.33 14.07 1.01
C LEU A 9 10.00 13.83 0.27
N ALA A 10 9.43 14.85 -0.38
CA ALA A 10 8.23 14.72 -1.19
C ALA A 10 8.38 13.69 -2.33
N ARG A 11 9.57 13.63 -2.97
CA ARG A 11 9.86 12.56 -3.95
C ARG A 11 9.85 11.17 -3.31
N LEU A 12 10.47 11.01 -2.14
CA LEU A 12 10.48 9.74 -1.44
C LEU A 12 9.08 9.34 -0.98
N VAL A 13 8.24 10.28 -0.54
CA VAL A 13 6.82 10.04 -0.22
C VAL A 13 6.09 9.45 -1.43
N ARG A 14 6.27 10.04 -2.62
CA ARG A 14 5.63 9.52 -3.85
C ARG A 14 6.03 8.08 -4.14
N VAL A 15 7.32 7.76 -4.04
CA VAL A 15 7.83 6.39 -4.23
C VAL A 15 7.25 5.45 -3.18
N GLN A 16 7.26 5.86 -1.91
CA GLN A 16 6.76 5.04 -0.82
C GLN A 16 5.26 4.76 -0.92
N ARG A 17 4.46 5.73 -1.38
CA ARG A 17 3.04 5.55 -1.70
C ARG A 17 2.81 4.61 -2.88
N GLN A 18 3.72 4.60 -3.85
CA GLN A 18 3.65 3.63 -4.94
C GLN A 18 3.93 2.21 -4.45
N ILE A 19 4.91 2.03 -3.55
CA ILE A 19 5.20 0.74 -2.92
C ILE A 19 4.00 0.25 -2.09
N GLU A 20 3.34 1.14 -1.35
CA GLU A 20 2.10 0.85 -0.64
C GLU A 20 1.01 0.31 -1.58
N ARG A 21 0.76 1.00 -2.70
CA ARG A 21 -0.22 0.57 -3.71
C ARG A 21 0.15 -0.77 -4.36
N MET A 22 1.44 -1.03 -4.59
CA MET A 22 1.90 -2.32 -5.11
C MET A 22 1.60 -3.45 -4.11
N ALA A 23 1.88 -3.23 -2.81
CA ALA A 23 1.56 -4.21 -1.77
C ALA A 23 0.05 -4.45 -1.64
N GLU A 24 -0.77 -3.41 -1.78
CA GLU A 24 -2.23 -3.53 -1.81
C GLU A 24 -2.73 -4.30 -3.04
N HIS A 25 -2.19 -4.01 -4.22
CA HIS A 25 -2.52 -4.72 -5.45
C HIS A 25 -2.16 -6.21 -5.36
N GLU A 26 -0.95 -6.54 -4.88
CA GLU A 26 -0.53 -7.92 -4.63
C GLU A 26 -1.51 -8.66 -3.69
N LEU A 27 -1.94 -8.01 -2.60
CA LEU A 27 -2.94 -8.56 -1.69
C LEU A 27 -4.28 -8.79 -2.38
N SER A 28 -4.74 -7.84 -3.20
CA SER A 28 -5.99 -7.94 -3.95
C SER A 28 -5.98 -9.12 -4.94
N LEU A 29 -4.87 -9.36 -5.63
CA LEU A 29 -4.71 -10.51 -6.51
C LEU A 29 -4.83 -11.83 -5.74
N THR A 30 -4.15 -11.95 -4.59
CA THR A 30 -4.20 -13.16 -3.77
C THR A 30 -5.61 -13.40 -3.21
N LEU A 31 -6.30 -12.34 -2.76
CA LEU A 31 -7.69 -12.42 -2.31
C LEU A 31 -8.64 -12.87 -3.42
N SER A 32 -8.43 -12.38 -4.64
CA SER A 32 -9.23 -12.80 -5.81
C SER A 32 -9.01 -14.28 -6.11
N ALA A 33 -7.75 -14.73 -6.11
CA ALA A 33 -7.42 -16.14 -6.30
C ALA A 33 -7.97 -17.05 -5.18
N GLN A 34 -8.03 -16.55 -3.94
CA GLN A 34 -8.65 -17.25 -2.81
C GLN A 34 -10.15 -17.43 -3.04
N ALA A 35 -10.85 -16.35 -3.43
CA ALA A 35 -12.28 -16.39 -3.71
C ALA A 35 -12.63 -17.37 -4.85
N GLU A 36 -11.82 -17.45 -5.90
CA GLU A 36 -12.00 -18.43 -6.98
C GLU A 36 -11.83 -19.88 -6.49
N VAL A 37 -10.85 -20.12 -5.61
CA VAL A 37 -10.63 -21.45 -5.01
C VAL A 37 -11.82 -21.85 -4.16
N ASP A 38 -12.30 -20.95 -3.31
CA ASP A 38 -13.44 -21.20 -2.42
C ASP A 38 -14.71 -21.48 -3.24
N ALA A 39 -15.00 -20.65 -4.25
CA ALA A 39 -16.13 -20.87 -5.16
C ALA A 39 -16.05 -22.22 -5.89
N THR A 40 -14.84 -22.65 -6.28
CA THR A 40 -14.63 -23.95 -6.92
C THR A 40 -14.85 -25.10 -5.93
N GLN A 41 -14.42 -24.94 -4.68
CA GLN A 41 -14.64 -25.93 -3.62
C GLN A 41 -16.13 -26.11 -3.34
N ASP A 42 -16.88 -25.01 -3.23
CA ASP A 42 -18.34 -25.04 -3.03
C ASP A 42 -19.05 -25.76 -4.18
N ALA A 43 -18.67 -25.47 -5.42
CA ALA A 43 -19.21 -26.15 -6.59
C ALA A 43 -18.95 -27.67 -6.57
N LEU A 44 -17.77 -28.11 -6.11
CA LEU A 44 -17.46 -29.54 -5.96
C LEU A 44 -18.28 -30.20 -4.86
N VAL A 45 -18.48 -29.52 -3.73
CA VAL A 45 -19.34 -30.01 -2.63
C VAL A 45 -20.77 -30.19 -3.13
N HIS A 46 -21.31 -29.23 -3.88
CA HIS A 46 -22.63 -29.34 -4.49
C HIS A 46 -22.73 -30.51 -5.49
N ALA A 47 -21.70 -30.70 -6.33
CA ALA A 47 -21.68 -31.82 -7.27
C ALA A 47 -21.67 -33.18 -6.55
N VAL A 48 -20.83 -33.34 -5.52
CA VAL A 48 -20.75 -34.57 -4.70
C VAL A 48 -22.06 -34.87 -3.97
N GLY A 49 -22.76 -33.84 -3.48
CA GLY A 49 -24.06 -33.99 -2.82
C GLY A 49 -25.26 -34.17 -3.76
N SER A 50 -25.05 -34.13 -5.09
CA SER A 50 -26.14 -34.22 -6.05
C SER A 50 -26.61 -35.67 -6.31
N PHE A 51 -27.88 -35.84 -6.67
CA PHE A 51 -28.46 -37.13 -7.06
C PHE A 51 -28.17 -37.51 -8.53
N ASN A 52 -27.35 -36.74 -9.24
CA ASN A 52 -27.02 -37.04 -10.64
C ASN A 52 -26.04 -38.22 -10.69
N PRO A 53 -26.37 -39.32 -11.40
CA PRO A 53 -25.49 -40.49 -11.48
C PRO A 53 -24.12 -40.20 -12.10
N ILE A 54 -24.02 -39.18 -12.96
CA ILE A 54 -22.73 -38.74 -13.53
C ILE A 54 -21.81 -38.19 -12.42
N HIS A 55 -22.35 -37.37 -11.52
CA HIS A 55 -21.57 -36.81 -10.41
C HIS A 55 -21.20 -37.89 -9.38
N ALA A 56 -22.10 -38.84 -9.13
CA ALA A 56 -21.82 -39.99 -8.26
C ALA A 56 -20.63 -40.83 -8.80
N ALA A 57 -20.60 -41.11 -10.11
CA ALA A 57 -19.50 -41.82 -10.76
C ALA A 57 -18.16 -41.06 -10.69
N MET A 58 -18.19 -39.72 -10.56
CA MET A 58 -17.01 -38.85 -10.49
C MET A 58 -16.58 -38.49 -9.07
N SER A 59 -17.28 -39.00 -8.04
CA SER A 59 -17.05 -38.68 -6.63
C SER A 59 -15.59 -38.78 -6.18
N HIS A 60 -14.88 -39.83 -6.59
CA HIS A 60 -13.45 -40.00 -6.27
C HIS A 60 -12.58 -38.88 -6.86
N GLN A 61 -12.85 -38.47 -8.11
CA GLN A 61 -12.11 -37.39 -8.77
C GLN A 61 -12.39 -36.03 -8.12
N TYR A 62 -13.65 -35.78 -7.73
CA TYR A 62 -14.01 -34.57 -7.00
C TYR A 62 -13.31 -34.50 -5.64
N ALA A 63 -13.24 -35.61 -4.90
CA ALA A 63 -12.50 -35.67 -3.64
C ALA A 63 -11.00 -35.34 -3.84
N GLN A 64 -10.35 -35.94 -4.84
CA GLN A 64 -8.94 -35.63 -5.15
C GLN A 64 -8.74 -34.15 -5.52
N ARG A 65 -9.63 -33.58 -6.33
CA ARG A 65 -9.57 -32.16 -6.72
C ARG A 65 -9.80 -31.25 -5.51
N PHE A 66 -10.75 -31.59 -4.66
CA PHE A 66 -11.03 -30.85 -3.43
C PHE A 66 -9.82 -30.81 -2.51
N GLN A 67 -9.14 -31.94 -2.29
CA GLN A 67 -7.91 -31.98 -1.48
C GLN A 67 -6.81 -31.05 -2.02
N ARG A 68 -6.60 -31.02 -3.33
CA ARG A 68 -5.63 -30.10 -3.97
C ARG A 68 -6.04 -28.64 -3.80
N LEU A 69 -7.32 -28.33 -3.92
CA LEU A 69 -7.85 -26.98 -3.71
C LEU A 69 -7.73 -26.56 -2.23
N SER A 70 -7.95 -27.47 -1.28
CA SER A 70 -7.78 -27.20 0.15
C SER A 70 -6.34 -26.85 0.49
N ALA A 71 -5.37 -27.61 -0.05
CA ALA A 71 -3.96 -27.29 0.11
C ALA A 71 -3.62 -25.91 -0.49
N LYS A 72 -4.16 -25.59 -1.67
CA LYS A 72 -3.98 -24.27 -2.31
C LYS A 72 -4.60 -23.14 -1.47
N SER A 73 -5.81 -23.34 -0.95
CA SER A 73 -6.52 -22.41 -0.06
C SER A 73 -5.69 -22.11 1.21
N GLN A 74 -5.10 -23.13 1.81
CA GLN A 74 -4.22 -22.95 2.97
C GLN A 74 -2.97 -22.12 2.65
N LEU A 75 -2.34 -22.36 1.49
CA LEU A 75 -1.18 -21.58 1.04
C LEU A 75 -1.55 -20.11 0.77
N LEU A 76 -2.66 -19.87 0.08
CA LEU A 76 -3.17 -18.53 -0.21
C LEU A 76 -3.53 -17.78 1.08
N SER A 77 -4.18 -18.44 2.05
CA SER A 77 -4.45 -17.86 3.36
C SER A 77 -3.17 -17.45 4.11
N GLY A 78 -2.12 -18.26 4.03
CA GLY A 78 -0.80 -17.91 4.58
C GLY A 78 -0.20 -16.68 3.89
N ALA A 79 -0.26 -16.62 2.56
CA ALA A 79 0.23 -15.49 1.78
C ALA A 79 -0.53 -14.19 2.09
N ILE A 80 -1.87 -14.25 2.22
CA ILE A 80 -2.72 -13.12 2.61
C ILE A 80 -2.24 -12.52 3.93
N LYS A 81 -2.02 -13.32 4.97
CA LYS A 81 -1.56 -12.82 6.28
C LYS A 81 -0.23 -12.07 6.19
N VAL A 82 0.72 -12.59 5.42
CA VAL A 82 2.01 -11.95 5.20
C VAL A 82 1.87 -10.64 4.43
N GLN A 83 1.06 -10.64 3.36
CA GLN A 83 0.81 -9.47 2.52
C GLN A 83 0.04 -8.38 3.27
N GLU A 84 -0.94 -8.71 4.11
CA GLU A 84 -1.61 -7.77 4.99
C GLU A 84 -0.65 -7.08 5.95
N GLY A 85 0.27 -7.86 6.55
CA GLY A 85 1.34 -7.33 7.39
C GLY A 85 2.21 -6.34 6.61
N ARG A 86 2.69 -6.74 5.43
CA ARG A 86 3.48 -5.87 4.54
C ARG A 86 2.72 -4.59 4.17
N ARG A 87 1.46 -4.68 3.75
CA ARG A 87 0.63 -3.51 3.43
C ARG A 87 0.55 -2.54 4.60
N LYS A 88 0.31 -3.03 5.82
CA LYS A 88 0.28 -2.21 7.04
C LYS A 88 1.64 -1.54 7.28
N THR A 89 2.75 -2.26 7.14
CA THR A 89 4.09 -1.71 7.31
C THR A 89 4.39 -0.61 6.29
N GLU A 90 4.09 -0.84 5.01
CA GLU A 90 4.37 0.14 3.95
C GLU A 90 3.51 1.40 4.08
N LYS A 91 2.24 1.26 4.51
CA LYS A 91 1.37 2.39 4.88
C LYS A 91 1.98 3.23 6.01
N THR A 92 2.37 2.59 7.11
CA THR A 92 2.98 3.31 8.25
C THR A 92 4.27 4.03 7.85
N LYS A 93 5.10 3.43 6.99
CA LYS A 93 6.30 4.09 6.45
C LYS A 93 5.94 5.30 5.60
N ALA A 94 4.93 5.19 4.74
CA ALA A 94 4.47 6.28 3.90
C ALA A 94 3.93 7.45 4.73
N ASP A 95 3.16 7.15 5.78
CA ASP A 95 2.58 8.15 6.68
C ASP A 95 3.68 8.91 7.45
N ARG A 96 4.64 8.19 8.03
CA ARG A 96 5.79 8.81 8.73
C ARG A 96 6.64 9.69 7.81
N LEU A 97 6.84 9.23 6.57
CA LEU A 97 7.66 9.97 5.61
C LEU A 97 6.92 11.22 5.11
N ALA A 98 5.59 11.16 4.97
CA ALA A 98 4.77 12.32 4.64
C ALA A 98 4.84 13.37 5.76
N GLU A 99 4.67 12.95 7.02
CA GLU A 99 4.82 13.84 8.18
C GLU A 99 6.20 14.53 8.21
N GLN A 100 7.28 13.78 7.94
CA GLN A 100 8.62 14.37 7.85
C GLN A 100 8.77 15.37 6.69
N ALA A 101 8.11 15.11 5.56
CA ALA A 101 8.14 16.01 4.42
C ALA A 101 7.40 17.32 4.74
N ASP A 102 6.24 17.22 5.39
CA ASP A 102 5.42 18.37 5.79
C ASP A 102 6.18 19.23 6.81
N MET A 103 6.76 18.62 7.85
CA MET A 103 7.60 19.33 8.82
C MET A 103 8.80 20.04 8.17
N ALA A 104 9.41 19.43 7.16
CA ALA A 104 10.53 20.04 6.43
C ALA A 104 10.07 21.22 5.58
N ALA A 105 8.91 21.11 4.92
CA ALA A 105 8.32 22.22 4.17
C ALA A 105 7.99 23.40 5.09
N GLU A 106 7.33 23.16 6.23
CA GLU A 106 7.02 24.20 7.22
C GLU A 106 8.27 24.88 7.81
N ALA A 107 9.36 24.13 7.98
CA ALA A 107 10.63 24.71 8.44
C ALA A 107 11.27 25.58 7.37
N GLU A 108 11.24 25.14 6.10
CA GLU A 108 11.75 25.92 4.97
C GLU A 108 10.94 27.20 4.76
N ASP A 109 9.60 27.13 4.84
CA ASP A 109 8.71 28.29 4.70
C ASP A 109 8.91 29.31 5.83
N ARG A 110 9.12 28.84 7.07
CA ARG A 110 9.44 29.72 8.21
C ARG A 110 10.77 30.44 8.00
N LEU A 111 11.81 29.71 7.61
CA LEU A 111 13.12 30.31 7.34
C LEU A 111 13.06 31.32 6.19
N ALA A 112 12.31 31.03 5.13
CA ALA A 112 12.11 31.96 4.02
C ALA A 112 11.33 33.22 4.45
N THR A 113 10.34 33.06 5.33
CA THR A 113 9.60 34.20 5.90
C THR A 113 10.51 35.06 6.76
N ASP A 114 11.29 34.46 7.65
CA ASP A 114 12.24 35.18 8.51
C ASP A 114 13.28 35.95 7.67
N GLU A 115 13.84 35.33 6.63
CA GLU A 115 14.78 36.00 5.70
C GLU A 115 14.13 37.20 5.01
N SER A 116 12.87 37.04 4.53
CA SER A 116 12.14 38.15 3.90
C SER A 116 11.88 39.32 4.85
N LEU A 117 11.68 39.05 6.14
CA LEU A 117 11.50 40.08 7.16
C LEU A 117 12.83 40.81 7.44
N PHE A 118 13.96 40.09 7.48
CA PHE A 118 15.28 40.71 7.60
C PHE A 118 15.60 41.60 6.39
N ASP A 119 15.30 41.15 5.17
CA ASP A 119 15.47 41.94 3.95
C ASP A 119 14.64 43.23 3.98
N LEU A 120 13.38 43.15 4.44
CA LEU A 120 12.52 44.32 4.62
C LEU A 120 13.09 45.28 5.67
N LEU A 121 13.54 44.78 6.82
CA LEU A 121 14.18 45.60 7.86
C LEU A 121 15.45 46.29 7.35
N ASP A 122 16.32 45.57 6.64
CA ASP A 122 17.53 46.14 6.06
C ASP A 122 17.19 47.21 5.00
N SER A 123 16.17 46.97 4.16
CA SER A 123 15.70 47.97 3.18
C SER A 123 15.17 49.25 3.85
N THR A 124 14.45 49.13 4.96
CA THR A 124 13.92 50.29 5.71
C THR A 124 15.01 51.05 6.46
N LEU A 125 15.99 50.35 7.05
CA LEU A 125 17.15 50.94 7.70
C LEU A 125 18.08 51.64 6.70
N LYS A 126 18.34 51.02 5.55
CA LYS A 126 19.13 51.64 4.46
C LYS A 126 18.41 52.83 3.84
N GLY A 127 17.08 52.79 3.74
CA GLY A 127 16.27 53.94 3.33
C GLY A 127 16.19 55.06 4.36
N SER A 128 16.56 54.80 5.61
CA SER A 128 16.58 55.74 6.74
C SER A 128 17.99 56.29 7.07
N GLY A 129 19.01 55.99 6.24
CA GLY A 129 20.36 56.54 6.37
C GLY A 129 20.43 58.02 5.92
N PRO A 130 21.28 58.86 6.54
CA PRO A 130 21.09 60.31 6.62
C PRO A 130 21.45 61.06 5.32
N TYR A 131 20.62 62.06 4.98
CA TYR A 131 21.14 63.39 4.65
C TYR A 131 21.61 64.08 5.93
#